data_AF-A0A9N8ZAH4-F1
#
_entry.id   AF-A0A9N8ZAH4-F1
#
_cell.length_a   1.000
_cell.length_b   1.000
_cell.length_c   1.000
_cell.angle_alpha   90.00
_cell.angle_beta   90.00
_cell.angle_gamma   90.00
#
_symmetry.space_group_name_H-M   'P 1'
#
loop_
_entity.id
_entity.type
_entity.pdbx_description
1 polymer ?
#
loop_
_entity_poly.entity_id
_entity_poly.type
_entity_poly.pdbx_seq_one_letter_code
_entity_poly.pdbx_strand_id
1 'polypeptide(L)'
;MNDLAEVEFLIKNLHENSEIIVYFAINKTTNENFLNGIFWAYHISFTYFSKGHNVIIIDVIYKTNWFNMPLVVICFVDTYRSTYILALALISQETTAHYTWVLECFKMSLVNLTENETNLKSKLRNQYDDFIKKFMIITNYEEDIELIDQKINALLQNYLAATNYITSTWFIYQHY
;
A
#
# COMPACT_ATOMS: atom_id res chain seq x y z
N MET A 1 27.81 8.52 1.29
CA MET A 1 27.46 8.78 2.70
C MET A 1 25.98 9.08 2.66
N ASN A 2 25.13 8.19 3.17
CA ASN A 2 23.69 8.44 3.22
C ASN A 2 23.48 9.61 4.17
N ASP A 3 23.02 10.75 3.67
CA ASP A 3 22.68 11.85 4.57
C ASP A 3 21.50 11.42 5.42
N LEU A 4 21.76 11.20 6.71
CA LEU A 4 20.80 10.73 7.70
C LEU A 4 19.52 11.59 7.65
N ALA A 5 19.67 12.87 7.37
CA ALA A 5 18.59 13.84 7.22
C ALA A 5 17.63 13.53 6.05
N GLU A 6 18.14 13.06 4.90
CA GLU A 6 17.29 12.71 3.75
C GLU A 6 16.49 11.43 4.01
N VAL A 7 17.11 10.46 4.69
CA VAL A 7 16.46 9.22 5.11
C VAL A 7 15.38 9.51 6.15
N GLU A 8 15.69 10.35 7.14
CA GLU A 8 14.73 10.80 8.14
C GLU A 8 13.59 11.60 7.51
N PHE A 9 13.88 12.44 6.51
CA PHE A 9 12.86 13.13 5.74
C PHE A 9 11.97 12.17 4.97
N LEU A 10 12.53 11.16 4.29
CA LEU A 10 11.74 10.12 3.62
C LEU A 10 10.86 9.38 4.61
N ILE A 11 11.42 8.89 5.72
CA ILE A 11 10.67 8.18 6.76
C ILE A 11 9.55 9.06 7.32
N LYS A 12 9.84 10.34 7.58
CA LYS A 12 8.84 11.31 8.02
C LYS A 12 7.72 11.46 6.99
N ASN A 13 8.05 11.64 5.71
CA ASN A 13 7.03 11.71 4.66
C ASN A 13 6.23 10.42 4.53
N LEU A 14 6.85 9.25 4.67
CA LEU A 14 6.14 7.96 4.66
C LEU A 14 5.21 7.83 5.87
N HIS A 15 5.60 8.33 7.05
CA HIS A 15 4.71 8.37 8.22
C HIS A 15 3.58 9.39 8.08
N GLU A 16 3.88 10.58 7.57
CA GLU A 16 2.88 11.63 7.27
C GLU A 16 1.91 11.15 6.18
N ASN A 17 2.34 10.26 5.30
CA ASN A 17 1.52 9.56 4.31
C ASN A 17 1.20 8.11 4.70
N SER A 18 1.18 7.80 6.01
CA SER A 18 0.83 6.47 6.53
C SER A 18 -0.55 6.00 6.08
N GLU A 19 -1.38 6.95 5.67
CA GLU A 19 -2.68 6.73 5.08
C GLU A 19 -2.61 5.99 3.72
N ILE A 20 -1.61 6.24 2.86
CA ILE A 20 -1.47 5.55 1.56
C ILE A 20 -0.74 4.20 1.75
N ILE A 21 -0.10 3.99 2.90
CA ILE A 21 0.83 2.89 3.15
C ILE A 21 0.19 1.84 4.06
N VAL A 22 -0.06 0.64 3.54
CA VAL A 22 -0.64 -0.49 4.29
C VAL A 22 0.33 -1.12 5.26
N TYR A 23 1.60 -1.05 4.92
CA TYR A 23 2.66 -1.69 5.67
C TYR A 23 3.94 -0.93 5.47
N PHE A 24 4.61 -0.63 6.58
CA PHE A 24 5.88 0.07 6.62
C PHE A 24 6.82 -0.67 7.57
N ALA A 25 8.06 -0.87 7.14
CA ALA A 25 9.08 -1.49 7.97
C ALA A 25 10.45 -0.85 7.75
N ILE A 26 11.22 -0.77 8.83
CA ILE A 26 12.61 -0.32 8.81
C ILE A 26 13.49 -1.45 9.34
N ASN A 27 14.53 -1.79 8.61
CA ASN A 27 15.59 -2.68 9.05
C ASN A 27 16.82 -1.85 9.45
N LYS A 28 17.23 -1.95 10.70
CA LYS A 28 18.44 -1.33 11.26
C LYS A 28 19.36 -2.40 11.84
N THR A 29 20.67 -2.22 11.77
CA THR A 29 21.61 -3.10 12.47
C THR A 29 21.53 -2.91 13.98
N THR A 30 21.86 -3.97 14.73
CA THR A 30 21.79 -4.01 16.20
C THR A 30 22.74 -3.04 16.91
N ASN A 31 23.80 -2.57 16.23
CA ASN A 31 24.85 -1.79 16.87
C ASN A 31 24.96 -0.32 16.45
N GLU A 32 24.45 0.13 15.30
CA GLU A 32 24.65 1.51 14.85
C GLU A 32 23.50 2.00 13.96
N ASN A 33 23.34 3.33 13.85
CA ASN A 33 22.38 4.09 13.04
C ASN A 33 22.43 3.80 11.52
N PHE A 34 22.87 2.62 11.09
CA PHE A 34 22.95 2.23 9.70
C PHE A 34 21.62 1.63 9.22
N LEU A 35 21.04 2.30 8.22
CA LEU A 35 19.82 1.84 7.57
C LEU A 35 20.13 0.67 6.64
N ASN A 36 19.66 -0.53 6.98
CA ASN A 36 19.75 -1.71 6.12
C ASN A 36 18.63 -1.77 5.09
N GLY A 37 17.45 -1.25 5.44
CA GLY A 37 16.39 -1.09 4.46
C GLY A 37 15.15 -0.39 4.96
N ILE A 38 14.39 0.14 4.02
CA ILE A 38 13.07 0.74 4.22
C ILE A 38 12.13 0.04 3.25
N PHE A 39 10.98 -0.40 3.74
CA PHE A 39 9.94 -1.02 2.94
C PHE A 39 8.63 -0.26 3.15
N TRP A 40 7.89 -0.03 2.07
CA TRP A 40 6.53 0.47 2.14
C TRP A 40 5.66 -0.12 1.03
N ALA A 41 4.39 -0.34 1.34
CA ALA A 41 3.43 -0.95 0.41
C ALA A 41 2.15 -0.12 0.31
N TYR A 42 1.63 0.07 -0.90
CA TYR A 42 0.56 1.02 -1.23
C TYR A 42 -0.82 0.38 -1.20
N HIS A 43 -1.78 0.99 -0.49
CA HIS A 43 -3.12 0.44 -0.31
C HIS A 43 -3.91 0.29 -1.62
N ILE A 44 -3.90 1.33 -2.46
CA ILE A 44 -4.67 1.35 -3.72
C ILE A 44 -4.32 0.16 -4.62
N SER A 45 -3.03 -0.13 -4.73
CA SER A 45 -2.53 -1.14 -5.65
C SER A 45 -2.97 -2.54 -5.23
N PHE A 46 -3.13 -2.76 -3.93
CA PHE A 46 -3.65 -4.03 -3.45
C PHE A 46 -5.16 -4.20 -3.66
N THR A 47 -5.94 -3.12 -3.65
CA THR A 47 -7.37 -3.16 -4.01
C THR A 47 -7.56 -3.62 -5.45
N TYR A 48 -6.65 -3.26 -6.36
CA TYR A 48 -6.68 -3.78 -7.73
C TYR A 48 -6.10 -5.20 -7.81
N PHE A 49 -5.09 -5.51 -7.00
CA PHE A 49 -4.50 -6.85 -6.89
C PHE A 49 -5.47 -7.92 -6.34
N SER A 50 -6.52 -7.57 -5.60
CA SER A 50 -7.51 -8.54 -5.14
C SER A 50 -8.54 -8.93 -6.21
N LYS A 51 -8.61 -8.21 -7.33
CA LYS A 51 -9.68 -8.33 -8.34
C LYS A 51 -9.43 -9.39 -9.44
N GLY A 52 -8.33 -10.14 -9.43
CA GLY A 52 -8.10 -11.11 -10.53
C GLY A 52 -6.83 -11.97 -10.46
N HIS A 53 -6.54 -12.63 -11.59
CA HIS A 53 -5.30 -13.38 -11.81
C HIS A 53 -4.16 -12.41 -12.13
N ASN A 54 -3.39 -12.05 -11.11
CA ASN A 54 -2.34 -11.05 -11.23
C ASN A 54 -0.97 -11.70 -11.35
N VAL A 55 -0.15 -11.17 -12.26
CA VAL A 55 1.27 -11.51 -12.34
C VAL A 55 2.04 -10.49 -11.52
N ILE A 56 2.83 -10.95 -10.56
CA ILE A 56 3.76 -10.10 -9.79
C ILE A 56 5.09 -10.06 -10.53
N ILE A 57 5.61 -8.85 -10.73
CA ILE A 57 6.93 -8.60 -11.27
C ILE A 57 7.75 -7.90 -10.18
N ILE A 58 8.96 -8.38 -9.97
CA ILE A 58 9.93 -7.75 -9.06
C ILE A 58 11.10 -7.31 -9.92
N ASP A 59 11.40 -6.02 -9.87
CA ASP A 59 12.54 -5.42 -10.55
C ASP A 59 13.39 -4.60 -9.57
N VAL A 60 14.64 -4.34 -9.93
CA VAL A 60 15.58 -3.60 -9.08
C VAL A 60 16.22 -2.48 -9.88
N ILE A 61 15.97 -1.25 -9.45
CA ILE A 61 16.61 -0.07 -10.02
C ILE A 61 17.94 0.16 -9.30
N TYR A 62 19.04 0.01 -10.02
CA TYR A 62 20.38 0.01 -9.44
C TYR A 62 20.87 1.43 -9.12
N LYS A 63 20.77 1.83 -7.84
CA LYS A 63 21.52 2.93 -7.23
C LYS A 63 21.47 4.30 -7.93
N THR A 64 20.41 4.57 -8.69
CA THR A 64 20.19 5.86 -9.37
C THR A 64 19.39 6.86 -8.53
N ASN A 65 18.92 6.47 -7.34
CA ASN A 65 18.24 7.37 -6.40
C ASN A 65 19.24 8.15 -5.52
N TRP A 66 18.74 9.20 -4.86
CA TRP A 66 19.54 10.06 -3.96
C TRP A 66 20.25 9.30 -2.83
N PHE A 67 19.70 8.15 -2.42
CA PHE A 67 20.29 7.32 -1.36
C PHE A 67 21.41 6.40 -1.87
N ASN A 68 21.67 6.33 -3.18
CA ASN A 68 22.64 5.41 -3.78
C ASN A 68 22.43 3.94 -3.34
N MET A 69 21.16 3.57 -3.09
CA MET A 69 20.73 2.25 -2.63
C MET A 69 19.95 1.54 -3.74
N PRO A 70 20.04 0.21 -3.88
CA PRO A 70 19.12 -0.53 -4.72
C PRO A 70 17.66 -0.28 -4.30
N LEU A 71 16.82 0.09 -5.28
CA LEU A 71 15.38 0.24 -5.09
C LEU A 71 14.69 -0.98 -5.69
N VAL A 72 14.18 -1.86 -4.84
CA VAL A 72 13.34 -2.99 -5.24
C VAL A 72 11.94 -2.47 -5.50
N VAL A 73 11.41 -2.76 -6.69
CA VAL A 73 10.07 -2.41 -7.13
C VAL A 73 9.27 -3.70 -7.26
N ILE A 74 8.19 -3.82 -6.49
CA ILE A 74 7.23 -4.90 -6.61
C ILE A 74 5.98 -4.33 -7.28
N CYS A 75 5.69 -4.77 -8.49
CA CYS A 75 4.51 -4.35 -9.24
C CYS A 75 3.65 -5.55 -9.64
N PHE A 76 2.39 -5.30 -9.96
CA PHE A 76 1.55 -6.29 -10.61
C PHE A 76 1.02 -5.77 -11.93
N VAL A 77 0.74 -6.71 -12.82
CA VAL A 77 0.08 -6.46 -14.10
C VAL A 77 -1.32 -7.06 -14.04
N ASP A 78 -2.32 -6.24 -14.31
CA ASP A 78 -3.71 -6.67 -14.34
C ASP A 78 -4.10 -7.34 -15.67
N THR A 79 -5.35 -7.79 -15.76
CA THR A 79 -5.89 -8.43 -16.97
C THR A 79 -5.99 -7.49 -18.18
N TYR A 80 -5.93 -6.17 -17.95
CA TYR A 80 -5.94 -5.14 -18.99
C TYR A 80 -4.51 -4.70 -19.38
N ARG A 81 -3.48 -5.37 -18.86
CA ARG A 81 -2.06 -5.06 -19.08
C ARG A 81 -1.62 -3.73 -18.47
N SER A 82 -2.37 -3.23 -17.49
CA SER A 82 -1.99 -2.07 -16.69
C SER A 82 -1.05 -2.51 -15.58
N THR A 83 0.03 -1.73 -15.39
CA THR A 83 1.04 -2.01 -14.35
C THR A 83 0.85 -1.08 -13.17
N TYR A 84 0.83 -1.65 -11.96
CA TYR A 84 0.68 -0.90 -10.71
C TYR A 84 1.76 -1.29 -9.71
N ILE A 85 2.33 -0.31 -9.00
CA ILE A 85 3.35 -0.55 -7.96
C ILE A 85 2.64 -0.98 -6.67
N LEU A 86 2.89 -2.21 -6.22
CA LEU A 86 2.38 -2.71 -4.94
C LEU A 86 3.22 -2.25 -3.77
N ALA A 87 4.53 -2.37 -3.89
CA ALA A 87 5.46 -2.05 -2.83
C ALA A 87 6.82 -1.64 -3.38
N LEU A 88 7.54 -0.90 -2.55
CA LEU A 88 8.89 -0.45 -2.81
C LEU A 88 9.77 -0.77 -1.61
N ALA A 89 11.04 -1.07 -1.88
CA ALA A 89 12.03 -1.22 -0.82
C ALA A 89 13.37 -0.63 -1.21
N LEU A 90 13.92 0.23 -0.35
CA LEU A 90 15.33 0.60 -0.40
C LEU A 90 16.10 -0.42 0.45
N ILE A 91 17.13 -1.04 -0.11
CA ILE A 91 18.01 -1.97 0.62
C ILE A 91 19.45 -1.47 0.53
N SER A 92 20.27 -1.69 1.57
CA SER A 92 21.65 -1.21 1.57
C SER A 92 22.56 -2.06 0.70
N GLN A 93 22.23 -3.34 0.52
CA GLN A 93 23.01 -4.31 -0.26
C GLN A 93 22.12 -5.34 -0.96
N GLU A 94 22.56 -5.84 -2.10
CA GLU A 94 21.90 -6.90 -2.87
C GLU A 94 22.34 -8.29 -2.38
N THR A 95 21.99 -8.61 -1.14
CA THR A 95 22.26 -9.94 -0.57
C THR A 95 20.97 -10.72 -0.39
N THR A 96 21.06 -12.05 -0.33
CA THR A 96 19.92 -12.92 -0.06
C THR A 96 19.17 -12.49 1.21
N ALA A 97 19.87 -12.08 2.26
CA ALA A 97 19.25 -11.62 3.50
C ALA A 97 18.36 -10.38 3.30
N HIS A 98 18.80 -9.41 2.49
CA HIS A 98 18.00 -8.21 2.21
C HIS A 98 16.77 -8.54 1.37
N TYR A 99 16.91 -9.38 0.33
CA TYR A 99 15.76 -9.79 -0.48
C TYR A 99 14.76 -10.65 0.31
N THR A 100 15.24 -11.55 1.17
CA THR A 100 14.36 -12.31 2.07
C THR A 100 13.55 -11.36 2.96
N TRP A 101 14.19 -10.36 3.56
CA TRP A 101 13.51 -9.36 4.37
C TRP A 101 12.45 -8.59 3.58
N VAL A 102 12.75 -8.15 2.34
CA VAL A 102 11.77 -7.49 1.47
C VAL A 102 10.56 -8.38 1.17
N LEU A 103 10.79 -9.64 0.85
CA LEU A 103 9.70 -10.60 0.56
C LEU A 103 8.87 -10.94 1.80
N GLU A 104 9.49 -10.99 2.98
CA GLU A 104 8.78 -11.15 4.25
C GLU A 104 7.88 -9.94 4.55
N CYS A 105 8.41 -8.72 4.39
CA CYS A 105 7.61 -7.49 4.51
C CYS A 105 6.45 -7.46 3.52
N PHE A 106 6.68 -7.85 2.27
CA PHE A 106 5.62 -7.94 1.26
C PHE A 106 4.56 -8.96 1.65
N LYS A 107 4.95 -10.14 2.13
CA LYS A 107 4.00 -11.14 2.65
C LYS A 107 3.18 -10.59 3.82
N MET A 108 3.80 -9.86 4.76
CA MET A 108 3.08 -9.24 5.88
C MET A 108 2.10 -8.17 5.41
N SER A 109 2.45 -7.40 4.38
CA SER A 109 1.53 -6.42 3.78
C SER A 109 0.28 -7.09 3.21
N LEU A 110 0.41 -8.26 2.58
CA LEU A 110 -0.71 -9.06 2.08
C LEU A 110 -1.60 -9.59 3.22
N VAL A 111 -1.01 -10.03 4.32
CA VAL A 111 -1.76 -10.51 5.50
C VAL A 111 -2.60 -9.37 6.10
N ASN A 112 -2.02 -8.19 6.32
CA ASN A 112 -2.74 -7.03 6.86
C ASN A 112 -3.97 -6.66 6.02
N LEU A 113 -3.90 -6.79 4.70
CA LEU A 113 -5.05 -6.54 3.81
C LEU A 113 -6.16 -7.55 4.03
N THR A 114 -5.80 -8.84 4.07
CA THR A 114 -6.77 -9.92 4.28
C THR A 114 -7.44 -9.83 5.65
N GLU A 115 -6.71 -9.40 6.68
CA GLU A 115 -7.28 -9.17 8.02
C GLU A 115 -8.25 -7.99 8.02
N ASN A 116 -7.91 -6.88 7.36
CA ASN A 116 -8.78 -5.71 7.23
C ASN A 116 -10.07 -6.05 6.45
N GLU A 117 -9.97 -6.81 5.37
CA GLU A 117 -11.12 -7.31 4.61
C GLU A 117 -11.99 -8.27 5.44
N THR A 118 -11.37 -9.18 6.18
CA THR A 118 -12.08 -10.13 7.06
C THR A 118 -12.80 -9.39 8.19
N ASN A 119 -12.17 -8.35 8.75
CA ASN A 119 -12.77 -7.49 9.76
C ASN A 119 -13.99 -6.76 9.20
N LEU A 120 -13.87 -6.15 8.02
CA LEU A 120 -14.98 -5.49 7.35
C LEU A 120 -16.13 -6.46 7.05
N LYS A 121 -15.82 -7.66 6.55
CA LYS A 121 -16.78 -8.73 6.30
C LYS A 121 -17.51 -9.18 7.57
N SER A 122 -16.78 -9.33 8.68
CA SER A 122 -17.36 -9.70 9.98
C SER A 122 -18.32 -8.63 10.53
N LYS A 123 -18.02 -7.35 10.27
CA LYS A 123 -18.84 -6.20 10.69
C LYS A 123 -20.09 -6.04 9.85
N LEU A 124 -19.97 -6.15 8.52
CA LEU A 124 -21.09 -5.98 7.59
C LEU A 124 -21.97 -7.23 7.47
N ARG A 125 -21.43 -8.42 7.79
CA ARG A 125 -22.14 -9.70 7.72
C ARG A 125 -22.84 -9.85 6.36
N ASN A 126 -24.16 -10.02 6.37
CA ASN A 126 -24.98 -10.22 5.17
C ASN A 126 -25.01 -8.99 4.23
N GLN A 127 -24.57 -7.83 4.69
CA GLN A 127 -24.51 -6.60 3.91
C GLN A 127 -23.18 -6.44 3.15
N TYR A 128 -22.18 -7.29 3.43
CA TYR A 128 -20.83 -7.16 2.89
C TYR A 128 -20.81 -7.20 1.36
N ASP A 129 -21.41 -8.21 0.75
CA ASP A 129 -21.35 -8.38 -0.71
C ASP A 129 -22.04 -7.23 -1.45
N ASP A 130 -23.18 -6.76 -0.93
CA ASP A 130 -23.92 -5.62 -1.49
C ASP A 130 -23.13 -4.30 -1.33
N PHE A 131 -22.50 -4.10 -0.17
CA PHE A 131 -21.61 -2.96 0.07
C PHE A 131 -20.43 -2.97 -0.90
N ILE A 132 -19.67 -4.07 -1.00
CA ILE A 132 -18.50 -4.18 -1.86
C ILE A 132 -18.89 -3.96 -3.32
N LYS A 133 -20.01 -4.52 -3.78
CA LYS A 133 -20.49 -4.30 -5.14
C LYS A 133 -20.76 -2.82 -5.42
N LYS A 134 -21.47 -2.13 -4.53
CA LYS A 134 -21.77 -0.69 -4.66
C LYS A 134 -20.51 0.17 -4.56
N PHE A 135 -19.63 -0.15 -3.61
CA PHE A 135 -18.36 0.53 -3.42
C PHE A 135 -17.45 0.39 -4.64
N MET A 136 -17.35 -0.81 -5.23
CA MET A 136 -16.58 -1.04 -6.46
C MET A 136 -17.14 -0.29 -7.65
N ILE A 137 -18.47 -0.19 -7.78
CA ILE A 137 -19.09 0.61 -8.86
C ILE A 137 -18.68 2.07 -8.72
N ILE A 138 -18.72 2.63 -7.51
CA ILE A 138 -18.38 4.04 -7.28
C ILE A 138 -16.89 4.30 -7.55
N THR A 139 -16.01 3.39 -7.13
CA THR A 139 -14.55 3.57 -7.21
C THR A 139 -13.91 3.21 -8.55
N ASN A 140 -14.60 2.45 -9.41
CA ASN A 140 -14.12 2.10 -10.75
C ASN A 140 -14.60 3.08 -11.85
N TYR A 141 -15.36 4.13 -11.51
CA TYR A 141 -15.78 5.15 -12.47
C TYR A 141 -14.68 6.19 -12.66
N GLU A 142 -14.35 6.54 -13.91
CA GLU A 142 -13.51 7.71 -14.25
C GLU A 142 -14.32 9.00 -14.04
N GLU A 143 -14.67 9.29 -12.79
CA GLU A 143 -15.36 10.50 -12.37
C GLU A 143 -14.44 11.39 -11.52
N ASP A 144 -14.84 12.65 -11.35
CA ASP A 144 -14.18 13.60 -10.45
C ASP A 144 -14.14 13.04 -9.02
N ILE A 145 -12.98 13.15 -8.36
CA ILE A 145 -12.75 12.67 -6.98
C ILE A 145 -13.82 13.22 -6.04
N GLU A 146 -14.17 14.51 -6.15
CA GLU A 146 -15.16 15.14 -5.28
C GLU A 146 -16.55 14.51 -5.43
N LEU A 147 -16.89 14.05 -6.65
CA LEU A 147 -18.14 13.34 -6.92
C LEU A 147 -18.11 11.91 -6.37
N ILE A 148 -16.98 11.22 -6.51
CA ILE A 148 -16.78 9.88 -5.94
C ILE A 148 -16.93 9.94 -4.41
N ASP A 149 -16.43 10.99 -3.78
CA ASP A 149 -16.51 11.22 -2.34
C ASP A 149 -17.93 11.46 -1.84
N GLN A 150 -18.69 12.29 -2.56
CA GLN A 150 -20.10 12.48 -2.26
C GLN A 150 -20.86 11.14 -2.34
N LYS A 151 -20.58 10.34 -3.37
CA LYS A 151 -21.20 9.02 -3.56
C LYS A 151 -20.79 8.03 -2.47
N ILE A 152 -19.53 8.04 -2.02
CA ILE A 152 -19.06 7.18 -0.92
C ILE A 152 -19.65 7.61 0.42
N ASN A 153 -19.70 8.91 0.70
CA ASN A 153 -20.32 9.43 1.91
C ASN A 153 -21.82 9.09 1.97
N ALA A 154 -22.53 9.19 0.84
CA ALA A 154 -23.92 8.75 0.73
C ALA A 154 -24.07 7.23 0.90
N LEU A 155 -23.13 6.42 0.38
CA LEU A 155 -23.11 4.98 0.60
C LEU A 155 -22.94 4.67 2.09
N LEU A 156 -21.99 5.32 2.76
CA LEU A 156 -21.66 5.08 4.18
C LEU A 156 -22.81 5.37 5.13
N GLN A 157 -23.75 6.26 4.79
CA GLN A 157 -24.97 6.47 5.58
C GLN A 157 -25.77 5.16 5.75
N ASN A 158 -25.69 4.25 4.78
CA ASN A 158 -26.37 2.96 4.82
C ASN A 158 -25.51 1.83 5.39
N TYR A 159 -24.19 2.03 5.54
CA TYR A 159 -23.24 1.02 6.01
C TYR A 159 -22.28 1.61 7.05
N LEU A 160 -22.82 2.15 8.15
CA LEU A 160 -22.04 2.81 9.21
C LEU A 160 -20.89 1.95 9.77
N ALA A 161 -21.05 0.62 9.77
CA ALA A 161 -20.01 -0.30 10.23
C ALA A 161 -18.78 -0.34 9.29
N ALA A 162 -18.92 0.11 8.03
CA ALA A 162 -17.86 0.29 7.07
C ALA A 162 -17.16 1.65 7.19
N THR A 163 -17.75 2.63 7.89
CA THR A 163 -17.23 4.00 7.96
C THR A 163 -15.79 4.00 8.43
N ASN A 164 -15.48 3.36 9.56
CA ASN A 164 -14.11 3.34 10.08
C ASN A 164 -13.10 2.71 9.13
N TYR A 165 -13.51 1.71 8.34
CA TYR A 165 -12.66 1.09 7.33
C TYR A 165 -12.44 2.05 6.16
N ILE A 166 -13.50 2.68 5.65
CA ILE A 166 -13.44 3.63 4.53
C ILE A 166 -12.73 4.92 4.94
N THR A 167 -12.97 5.52 6.10
CA THR A 167 -12.19 6.69 6.55
C THR A 167 -10.72 6.35 6.73
N SER A 168 -10.38 5.16 7.21
CA SER A 168 -8.99 4.71 7.32
C SER A 168 -8.40 4.19 6.01
N THR A 169 -9.13 4.21 4.89
CA THR A 169 -8.62 3.72 3.58
C THR A 169 -8.89 4.65 2.39
N TRP A 170 -9.86 5.57 2.46
CA TRP A 170 -10.44 6.35 1.37
C TRP A 170 -10.31 7.87 1.52
N PHE A 171 -10.54 8.44 2.71
CA PHE A 171 -10.40 9.90 2.95
C PHE A 171 -8.97 10.43 2.69
N ILE A 172 -8.04 9.49 2.64
CA ILE A 172 -6.64 9.54 2.26
C ILE A 172 -6.42 10.14 0.86
N TYR A 173 -7.39 9.97 -0.06
CA TYR A 173 -7.30 10.42 -1.45
C TYR A 173 -7.75 11.87 -1.65
N GLN A 174 -8.34 12.54 -0.65
CA GLN A 174 -8.94 13.88 -0.82
C GLN A 174 -8.02 15.06 -0.50
N HIS A 175 -6.85 14.81 0.09
CA HIS A 175 -5.92 15.88 0.49
C HIS A 175 -4.75 16.08 -0.49
N TYR A 176 -4.96 15.71 -1.75
CA TYR A 176 -4.05 15.97 -2.88
C TYR A 176 -4.70 16.82 -3.96
#